data_AF-A0A914U9M4-F1
#
_entry.id   AF-A0A914U9M4-F1
#
_cell.length_a   1.000
_cell.length_b   1.000
_cell.length_c   1.000
_cell.angle_alpha   90.00
_cell.angle_beta   90.00
_cell.angle_gamma   90.00
#
_symmetry.space_group_name_H-M   'P 1'
#
loop_
_entity.id
_entity.type
_entity.pdbx_description
1 polymer ?
#
loop_
_entity_poly.entity_id
_entity_poly.type
_entity_poly.pdbx_seq_one_letter_code
_entity_poly.pdbx_strand_id
1 'polypeptide(L)'
;MANTLAIYLIRNNLDGFDIDWEFPVWSIDAKKTDKKGLTTLLKTIRKRFNEEKQKILLILTIGAPYTIIKKGYDINAVNQYVDYLQIMTYDFHDYSRLEPITGFNAPLRAASYEYAILAKMNSDYTVRYLLRMGLNKNITVFGIPTYGRGYRLMFKHLHFPYAPASGPSRFGITLDYKTICNLTAQEYVSYWSNAAATGYWVKDYQWLSSENARSV
;
A
#
# COMPACT_ATOMS: atom_id res chain seq x y z
N MET A 1 -14.25 -20.49 12.48
CA MET A 1 -14.12 -19.37 11.52
C MET A 1 -14.45 -19.80 10.08
N ALA A 2 -13.65 -20.66 9.43
CA ALA A 2 -13.81 -20.99 8.01
C ALA A 2 -15.21 -21.51 7.61
N ASN A 3 -15.84 -22.37 8.43
CA ASN A 3 -17.22 -22.85 8.17
C ASN A 3 -18.25 -21.72 8.15
N THR A 4 -18.23 -20.89 9.19
CA THR A 4 -19.15 -19.74 9.31
C THR A 4 -18.95 -18.76 8.16
N LEU A 5 -17.68 -18.54 7.76
CA LEU A 5 -17.34 -17.68 6.62
C LEU A 5 -17.93 -18.22 5.31
N ALA A 6 -17.70 -19.49 4.97
CA ALA A 6 -18.24 -20.09 3.75
C ALA A 6 -19.77 -20.00 3.70
N ILE A 7 -20.46 -20.31 4.81
CA ILE A 7 -21.92 -20.20 4.91
C ILE A 7 -22.38 -18.76 4.70
N TYR A 8 -21.68 -17.78 5.29
CA TYR A 8 -22.02 -16.37 5.13
C TYR A 8 -21.90 -15.91 3.68
N LEU A 9 -20.81 -16.26 2.98
CA LEU A 9 -20.59 -15.89 1.58
C LEU A 9 -21.69 -16.47 0.68
N ILE A 10 -22.02 -17.75 0.84
CA ILE A 10 -23.06 -18.43 0.06
C ILE A 10 -24.44 -17.80 0.31
N ARG A 11 -24.79 -17.56 1.58
CA ARG A 11 -26.10 -16.98 1.95
C ARG A 11 -26.29 -15.57 1.41
N ASN A 12 -25.21 -14.81 1.26
CA ASN A 12 -25.24 -13.43 0.78
C ASN A 12 -24.86 -13.30 -0.70
N ASN A 13 -24.73 -14.42 -1.43
CA ASN A 13 -24.36 -14.43 -2.84
C ASN A 13 -23.07 -13.63 -3.15
N LEU A 14 -22.04 -13.83 -2.32
CA LEU A 14 -20.71 -13.22 -2.49
C LEU A 14 -19.75 -14.22 -3.15
N ASP A 15 -18.95 -13.74 -4.10
CA ASP A 15 -18.03 -14.57 -4.90
C ASP A 15 -16.76 -14.99 -4.15
N GLY A 16 -16.44 -14.33 -3.03
CA GLY A 16 -15.17 -14.55 -2.34
C GLY A 16 -14.98 -13.75 -1.07
N PHE A 17 -13.80 -13.93 -0.49
CA PHE A 17 -13.36 -13.23 0.71
C PHE A 17 -11.95 -12.71 0.52
N ASP A 18 -11.74 -11.44 0.85
CA ASP A 18 -10.43 -10.81 0.92
C ASP A 18 -9.98 -10.70 2.37
N ILE A 19 -8.77 -11.17 2.65
CA ILE A 19 -8.13 -11.05 3.95
C ILE A 19 -7.23 -9.83 3.90
N ASP A 20 -7.58 -8.82 4.70
CA ASP A 20 -6.79 -7.60 4.84
C ASP A 20 -6.36 -7.42 6.31
N TRP A 21 -5.40 -8.25 6.75
CA TRP A 21 -4.80 -8.13 8.08
C TRP A 21 -3.58 -7.21 7.99
N GLU A 22 -3.68 -6.02 8.59
CA GLU A 22 -2.64 -5.00 8.57
C GLU A 22 -1.94 -4.77 9.94
N PHE A 23 -0.74 -5.28 10.17
CA PHE A 23 -0.08 -6.36 9.43
C PHE A 23 0.43 -7.42 10.40
N PRO A 24 0.44 -8.71 10.01
CA PRO A 24 1.05 -9.77 10.81
C PRO A 24 2.47 -9.39 11.22
N VAL A 25 2.80 -9.54 12.50
CA VAL A 25 4.15 -9.28 13.06
C VAL A 25 4.59 -7.80 13.03
N TRP A 26 3.75 -6.85 12.58
CA TRP A 26 4.12 -5.43 12.48
C TRP A 26 3.16 -4.44 13.16
N SER A 27 1.91 -4.84 13.45
CA SER A 27 1.00 -4.02 14.27
C SER A 27 1.43 -3.97 15.75
N ILE A 28 0.89 -3.00 16.50
CA ILE A 28 1.21 -2.78 17.93
C ILE A 28 0.86 -4.02 18.78
N ASP A 29 -0.18 -4.74 18.39
CA ASP A 29 -0.69 -5.96 19.02
C ASP A 29 -0.13 -7.26 18.41
N ALA A 30 0.78 -7.15 17.44
CA ALA A 30 1.29 -8.29 16.69
C ALA A 30 2.15 -9.23 17.54
N LYS A 31 2.03 -10.53 17.25
CA LYS A 31 2.81 -11.60 17.86
C LYS A 31 3.78 -12.20 16.84
N LYS A 32 4.92 -12.70 17.33
CA LYS A 32 5.91 -13.41 16.48
C LYS A 32 5.33 -14.61 15.74
N THR A 33 4.23 -15.18 16.25
CA THR A 33 3.52 -16.32 15.66
C THR A 33 2.61 -15.96 14.49
N ASP A 34 2.31 -14.67 14.26
CA ASP A 34 1.26 -14.26 13.33
C ASP A 34 1.59 -14.61 11.87
N LYS A 35 2.86 -14.59 11.47
CA LYS A 35 3.27 -15.08 10.14
C LYS A 35 2.80 -16.52 9.89
N LYS A 36 3.08 -17.41 10.85
CA LYS A 36 2.64 -18.82 10.76
C LYS A 36 1.12 -18.95 10.94
N GLY A 37 0.54 -18.06 11.76
CA GLY A 37 -0.90 -17.95 11.97
C GLY A 37 -1.63 -17.65 10.66
N LEU A 38 -1.18 -16.65 9.90
CA LEU A 38 -1.73 -16.29 8.60
C LEU A 38 -1.62 -17.46 7.61
N THR A 39 -0.44 -18.10 7.50
CA THR A 39 -0.29 -19.30 6.65
C THR A 39 -1.30 -20.39 7.01
N THR A 40 -1.50 -20.64 8.32
CA THR A 40 -2.48 -21.63 8.80
C THR A 40 -3.91 -21.22 8.49
N LEU A 41 -4.22 -19.93 8.61
CA LEU A 41 -5.53 -19.35 8.29
C LEU A 41 -5.86 -19.52 6.80
N LEU A 42 -4.94 -19.13 5.91
CA LEU A 42 -5.07 -19.28 4.46
C LEU A 42 -5.32 -20.73 4.07
N LYS A 43 -4.50 -21.65 4.57
CA LYS A 43 -4.67 -23.10 4.33
C LYS A 43 -6.04 -23.60 4.79
N THR A 44 -6.48 -23.19 5.98
CA THR A 44 -7.75 -23.64 6.57
C THR A 44 -8.95 -23.12 5.78
N ILE A 45 -8.94 -21.84 5.40
CA ILE A 45 -10.01 -21.24 4.60
C ILE A 45 -10.04 -21.86 3.20
N ARG A 46 -8.89 -21.96 2.53
CA ARG A 46 -8.81 -22.60 1.20
C ARG A 46 -9.34 -24.03 1.22
N LYS A 47 -8.92 -24.85 2.21
CA LYS A 47 -9.43 -26.21 2.34
C LYS A 47 -10.96 -26.22 2.41
N ARG A 48 -11.54 -25.36 3.25
CA ARG A 48 -12.99 -25.29 3.41
C ARG A 48 -13.71 -24.79 2.15
N PHE A 49 -13.17 -23.79 1.46
CA PHE A 49 -13.74 -23.27 0.21
C PHE A 49 -13.71 -24.32 -0.91
N ASN A 50 -12.69 -25.18 -0.94
CA ASN A 50 -12.61 -26.27 -1.91
C ASN A 50 -13.64 -27.41 -1.68
N GLU A 51 -14.33 -27.43 -0.53
CA GLU A 51 -15.43 -28.37 -0.26
C GLU A 51 -16.77 -27.89 -0.85
N GLU A 52 -16.84 -26.63 -1.30
CA GLU A 52 -18.05 -26.06 -1.91
C GLU A 52 -18.20 -26.43 -3.38
N LYS A 53 -19.44 -26.56 -3.84
CA LYS A 53 -19.75 -26.87 -5.26
C LYS A 53 -19.42 -25.69 -6.19
N GLN A 54 -19.53 -24.47 -5.67
CA GLN A 54 -19.15 -23.26 -6.39
C GLN A 54 -17.75 -22.81 -5.98
N LYS A 55 -17.00 -22.25 -6.92
CA LYS A 55 -15.70 -21.66 -6.60
C LYS A 55 -15.92 -20.41 -5.74
N ILE A 56 -15.31 -20.40 -4.57
CA ILE A 56 -15.23 -19.21 -3.72
C ILE A 56 -13.80 -18.66 -3.80
N LEU A 57 -13.66 -17.40 -4.20
CA LEU A 57 -12.36 -16.73 -4.29
C LEU A 57 -11.80 -16.48 -2.88
N LEU A 58 -10.51 -16.76 -2.71
CA LEU A 58 -9.75 -16.30 -1.55
C LEU A 58 -8.69 -15.33 -2.01
N ILE A 59 -8.77 -14.10 -1.53
CA ILE A 59 -7.83 -13.03 -1.83
C ILE A 59 -7.07 -12.70 -0.55
N LEU A 60 -5.82 -12.29 -0.71
CA LEU A 60 -5.04 -11.69 0.37
C LEU A 60 -4.56 -10.32 -0.09
N THR A 61 -4.76 -9.32 0.76
CA THR A 61 -4.21 -7.98 0.58
C THR A 61 -3.03 -7.79 1.55
N ILE A 62 -1.91 -7.26 1.04
CA ILE A 62 -0.66 -7.11 1.81
C ILE A 62 -0.07 -5.71 1.67
N GLY A 63 0.64 -5.27 2.72
CA GLY A 63 1.41 -4.03 2.71
C GLY A 63 2.62 -4.12 1.77
N ALA A 64 2.86 -3.07 1.00
CA ALA A 64 3.98 -3.00 0.07
C ALA A 64 5.36 -2.81 0.69
N PRO A 65 5.56 -2.06 1.81
CA PRO A 65 6.90 -1.83 2.34
C PRO A 65 7.68 -3.12 2.59
N TYR A 66 8.90 -3.20 2.06
CA TYR A 66 9.76 -4.40 2.12
C TYR A 66 9.91 -4.99 3.54
N THR A 67 9.99 -4.12 4.55
CA THR A 67 10.14 -4.50 5.96
C THR A 67 8.94 -5.27 6.49
N ILE A 68 7.73 -4.91 6.05
CA ILE A 68 6.48 -5.58 6.37
C ILE A 68 6.46 -6.93 5.65
N ILE A 69 6.72 -6.93 4.35
CA ILE A 69 6.69 -8.15 3.53
C ILE A 69 7.61 -9.23 4.10
N LYS A 70 8.86 -8.85 4.38
CA LYS A 70 9.89 -9.76 4.91
C LYS A 70 9.45 -10.46 6.20
N LYS A 71 8.74 -9.75 7.08
CA LYS A 71 8.36 -10.24 8.41
C LYS A 71 7.00 -10.94 8.42
N GLY A 72 6.02 -10.44 7.67
CA GLY A 72 4.63 -10.83 7.81
C GLY A 72 4.20 -12.05 6.99
N TYR A 73 4.87 -12.32 5.86
CA TYR A 73 4.29 -13.22 4.85
C TYR A 73 5.21 -14.35 4.40
N ASP A 74 4.60 -15.50 4.13
CA ASP A 74 5.21 -16.66 3.48
C ASP A 74 4.70 -16.74 2.04
N ILE A 75 5.53 -16.30 1.09
CA ILE A 75 5.14 -16.16 -0.32
C ILE A 75 4.83 -17.51 -0.97
N ASN A 76 5.44 -18.60 -0.51
CA ASN A 76 5.12 -19.94 -1.00
C ASN A 76 3.71 -20.35 -0.57
N ALA A 77 3.33 -20.07 0.69
CA ALA A 77 1.98 -20.32 1.16
C ALA A 77 0.95 -19.43 0.44
N VAL A 78 1.29 -18.17 0.15
CA VAL A 78 0.44 -17.27 -0.63
C VAL A 78 0.13 -17.90 -2.00
N ASN A 79 1.17 -18.24 -2.78
CA ASN A 79 1.01 -18.90 -4.08
C ASN A 79 0.14 -20.16 -4.03
N GLN A 80 0.19 -20.90 -2.93
CA GLN A 80 -0.54 -22.16 -2.79
C GLN A 80 -2.03 -21.98 -2.47
N TYR A 81 -2.38 -20.93 -1.71
CA TYR A 81 -3.69 -20.87 -1.06
C TYR A 81 -4.60 -19.74 -1.55
N VAL A 82 -4.08 -18.67 -2.17
CA VAL A 82 -4.91 -17.55 -2.65
C VAL A 82 -5.12 -17.61 -4.17
N ASP A 83 -6.27 -17.12 -4.64
CA ASP A 83 -6.54 -16.92 -6.06
C ASP A 83 -5.85 -15.63 -6.57
N TYR A 84 -5.89 -14.57 -5.76
CA TYR A 84 -5.24 -13.30 -6.05
C TYR A 84 -4.52 -12.74 -4.81
N LEU A 85 -3.40 -12.09 -5.04
CA LEU A 85 -2.66 -11.29 -4.07
C LEU A 85 -2.76 -9.82 -4.50
N GLN A 86 -3.44 -9.00 -3.72
CA GLN A 86 -3.40 -7.55 -3.89
C GLN A 86 -2.25 -6.97 -3.09
N ILE A 87 -1.46 -6.11 -3.72
CA ILE A 87 -0.34 -5.42 -3.08
C ILE A 87 -0.72 -3.95 -2.94
N MET A 88 -0.76 -3.46 -1.71
CA MET A 88 -1.02 -2.05 -1.39
C MET A 88 0.19 -1.19 -1.72
N THR A 89 0.50 -1.02 -3.02
CA THR A 89 1.63 -0.26 -3.57
C THR A 89 1.43 1.26 -3.45
N TYR A 90 1.09 1.69 -2.25
CA TYR A 90 0.82 3.05 -1.81
C TYR A 90 1.13 3.16 -0.31
N ASP A 91 0.97 4.36 0.25
CA ASP A 91 1.32 4.66 1.65
C ASP A 91 2.79 4.37 2.00
N PHE A 92 3.68 4.50 1.01
CA PHE A 92 5.12 4.35 1.25
C PHE A 92 5.66 5.45 2.15
N HIS A 93 5.10 6.65 2.05
CA HIS A 93 5.43 7.77 2.91
C HIS A 93 4.15 8.35 3.51
N ASP A 94 4.18 8.52 4.82
CA ASP A 94 3.12 9.17 5.59
C ASP A 94 3.78 10.05 6.66
N TYR A 95 3.08 11.09 7.10
CA TYR A 95 3.62 11.94 8.16
C TYR A 95 3.64 11.17 9.49
N SER A 96 4.81 11.12 10.14
CA SER A 96 4.91 10.72 11.53
C SER A 96 5.86 11.63 12.29
N ARG A 97 5.77 11.65 13.62
CA ARG A 97 6.74 12.41 14.45
C ARG A 97 8.16 11.83 14.37
N LEU A 98 8.28 10.55 14.02
CA LEU A 98 9.57 9.86 13.86
C LEU A 98 10.19 10.14 12.49
N GLU A 99 9.35 10.38 11.48
CA GLU A 99 9.73 10.73 10.12
C GLU A 99 8.97 12.00 9.69
N PRO A 100 9.32 13.18 10.26
CA PRO A 100 8.60 14.43 10.04
C PRO A 100 9.04 15.09 8.72
N ILE A 101 8.89 14.35 7.62
CA ILE A 101 9.28 14.77 6.27
C ILE A 101 8.14 14.50 5.28
N THR A 102 8.10 15.28 4.21
CA THR A 102 7.21 15.02 3.07
C THR A 102 7.65 13.76 2.31
N GLY A 103 6.76 13.15 1.55
CA GLY A 103 7.13 12.02 0.70
C GLY A 103 6.01 11.63 -0.25
N PHE A 104 6.36 10.89 -1.29
CA PHE A 104 5.40 10.43 -2.27
C PHE A 104 4.48 9.34 -1.72
N ASN A 105 3.18 9.39 -2.03
CA ASN A 105 2.25 8.33 -1.61
C ASN A 105 2.62 6.97 -2.24
N ALA A 106 2.77 6.95 -3.57
CA ALA A 106 2.99 5.74 -4.35
C ALA A 106 4.09 5.92 -5.43
N PRO A 107 5.35 6.21 -5.03
CA PRO A 107 6.43 6.32 -6.01
C PRO A 107 6.63 4.98 -6.73
N LEU A 108 6.67 5.00 -8.07
CA LEU A 108 6.89 3.79 -8.86
C LEU A 108 8.32 3.26 -8.67
N ARG A 109 9.30 4.17 -8.59
CA ARG A 109 10.73 3.84 -8.42
C ARG A 109 11.41 4.82 -7.48
N ALA A 110 12.60 4.45 -7.01
CA ALA A 110 13.46 5.34 -6.24
C ALA A 110 14.06 6.46 -7.11
N ALA A 111 14.17 7.65 -6.53
CA ALA A 111 15.01 8.74 -7.03
C ALA A 111 16.49 8.50 -6.71
N SER A 112 17.39 9.13 -7.47
CA SER A 112 18.85 8.90 -7.38
C SER A 112 19.47 9.32 -6.03
N TYR A 113 18.80 10.19 -5.29
CA TYR A 113 19.22 10.69 -3.98
C TYR A 113 18.63 9.88 -2.82
N GLU A 114 17.80 8.87 -3.10
CA GLU A 114 17.27 7.99 -2.07
C GLU A 114 18.24 6.82 -1.83
N TYR A 115 18.53 6.56 -0.57
CA TYR A 115 19.45 5.51 -0.15
C TYR A 115 18.84 4.63 0.93
N ALA A 116 19.48 3.47 1.18
CA ALA A 116 19.13 2.53 2.24
C ALA A 116 17.64 2.11 2.23
N ILE A 117 16.86 2.46 3.27
CA ILE A 117 15.46 2.08 3.37
C ILE A 117 14.58 2.87 2.41
N LEU A 118 14.84 4.18 2.23
CA LEU A 118 14.04 5.05 1.34
C LEU A 118 14.09 4.55 -0.11
N ALA A 119 15.27 4.13 -0.59
CA ALA A 119 15.44 3.52 -1.91
C ALA A 119 14.61 2.23 -2.14
N LYS A 120 14.02 1.66 -1.07
CA LYS A 120 13.18 0.46 -1.08
C LYS A 120 11.70 0.75 -0.85
N MET A 121 11.34 2.01 -0.58
CA MET A 121 9.96 2.46 -0.33
C MET A 121 9.29 2.88 -1.64
N ASN A 122 9.25 1.97 -2.62
CA ASN A 122 8.62 2.20 -3.92
C ASN A 122 8.09 0.88 -4.52
N SER A 123 7.15 1.02 -5.45
CA SER A 123 6.41 -0.11 -6.01
C SER A 123 7.28 -1.09 -6.82
N ASP A 124 8.24 -0.59 -7.59
CA ASP A 124 9.15 -1.44 -8.38
C ASP A 124 10.02 -2.31 -7.47
N TYR A 125 10.59 -1.76 -6.40
CA TYR A 125 11.38 -2.55 -5.46
C TYR A 125 10.53 -3.62 -4.77
N THR A 126 9.32 -3.26 -4.33
CA THR A 126 8.37 -4.18 -3.68
C THR A 126 8.04 -5.37 -4.59
N VAL A 127 7.60 -5.11 -5.81
CA VAL A 127 7.22 -6.18 -6.75
C VAL A 127 8.43 -7.04 -7.12
N ARG A 128 9.58 -6.44 -7.44
CA ARG A 128 10.82 -7.20 -7.72
C ARG A 128 11.26 -8.05 -6.53
N TYR A 129 11.08 -7.57 -5.30
CA TYR A 129 11.38 -8.35 -4.11
C TYR A 129 10.46 -9.56 -3.99
N LEU A 130 9.14 -9.37 -4.13
CA LEU A 130 8.18 -10.48 -4.10
C LEU A 130 8.45 -11.52 -5.19
N LEU A 131 8.78 -11.09 -6.41
CA LEU A 131 9.17 -11.99 -7.50
C LEU A 131 10.44 -12.79 -7.19
N ARG A 132 11.45 -12.16 -6.56
CA ARG A 132 12.64 -12.88 -6.08
C ARG A 132 12.33 -13.89 -4.97
N MET A 133 11.26 -13.65 -4.21
CA MET A 133 10.75 -14.60 -3.20
C MET A 133 9.88 -15.71 -3.81
N GLY A 134 9.71 -15.74 -5.13
CA GLY A 134 8.97 -16.77 -5.85
C GLY A 134 7.49 -16.46 -6.08
N LEU A 135 7.03 -15.22 -5.86
CA LEU A 135 5.62 -14.85 -6.11
C LEU A 135 5.23 -15.16 -7.57
N ASN A 136 4.09 -15.82 -7.75
CA ASN A 136 3.52 -16.08 -9.06
C ASN A 136 2.90 -14.79 -9.64
N LYS A 137 3.41 -14.35 -10.79
CA LYS A 137 2.93 -13.14 -11.49
C LYS A 137 1.45 -13.21 -11.84
N ASN A 138 0.93 -14.40 -12.15
CA ASN A 138 -0.44 -14.57 -12.65
C ASN A 138 -1.51 -14.34 -11.58
N ILE A 139 -1.15 -14.36 -10.30
CA ILE A 139 -2.07 -14.08 -9.19
C ILE A 139 -1.89 -12.66 -8.63
N THR A 140 -0.93 -11.88 -9.16
CA THR A 140 -0.54 -10.60 -8.57
C THR A 140 -1.39 -9.46 -9.10
N VAL A 141 -1.95 -8.64 -8.20
CA VAL A 141 -2.71 -7.43 -8.51
C VAL A 141 -1.98 -6.23 -7.93
N PHE A 142 -1.71 -5.23 -8.78
CA PHE A 142 -1.00 -4.00 -8.42
C PHE A 142 -1.98 -2.93 -7.92
N GLY A 143 -1.73 -2.35 -6.76
CA GLY A 143 -2.58 -1.30 -6.17
C GLY A 143 -2.29 0.08 -6.73
N ILE A 144 -3.34 0.83 -7.08
CA ILE A 144 -3.24 2.21 -7.56
C ILE A 144 -4.10 3.10 -6.65
N PRO A 145 -3.52 4.04 -5.89
CA PRO A 145 -4.29 4.86 -4.98
C PRO A 145 -5.02 5.98 -5.71
N THR A 146 -6.34 6.06 -5.55
CA THR A 146 -7.15 7.21 -5.98
C THR A 146 -7.25 8.27 -4.87
N TYR A 147 -6.16 8.46 -4.14
CA TYR A 147 -6.01 9.41 -3.06
C TYR A 147 -4.54 9.83 -2.96
N GLY A 148 -4.26 10.80 -2.11
CA GLY A 148 -2.92 11.33 -1.90
C GLY A 148 -2.62 11.59 -0.44
N ARG A 149 -1.35 11.93 -0.18
CA ARG A 149 -0.82 12.27 1.14
C ARG A 149 -0.50 13.76 1.20
N GLY A 150 -0.99 14.42 2.25
CA GLY A 150 -0.89 15.86 2.45
C GLY A 150 -0.08 16.23 3.68
N TYR A 151 0.86 17.15 3.50
CA TYR A 151 1.80 17.59 4.52
C TYR A 151 1.75 19.10 4.69
N ARG A 152 2.06 19.56 5.90
CA ARG A 152 2.36 20.96 6.19
C ARG A 152 3.87 21.13 6.32
N LEU A 153 4.50 21.75 5.34
CA LEU A 153 5.92 22.12 5.36
C LEU A 153 6.27 22.92 6.62
N MET A 154 7.49 22.73 7.13
CA MET A 154 8.04 23.58 8.18
C MET A 154 8.49 24.94 7.62
N PHE A 155 9.03 24.94 6.40
CA PHE A 155 9.50 26.14 5.71
C PHE A 155 8.98 26.18 4.28
N LYS A 156 8.28 27.25 3.90
CA LYS A 156 7.66 27.41 2.56
C LYS A 156 8.64 27.24 1.40
N HIS A 157 9.89 27.67 1.56
CA HIS A 157 10.92 27.59 0.51
C HIS A 157 11.60 26.21 0.41
N LEU A 158 11.47 25.36 1.43
CA LEU A 158 11.95 23.97 1.38
C LEU A 158 10.76 23.08 1.02
N HIS A 159 10.52 22.92 -0.28
CA HIS A 159 9.36 22.20 -0.79
C HIS A 159 9.72 21.06 -1.76
N PHE A 160 10.98 20.62 -1.76
CA PHE A 160 11.42 19.41 -2.45
C PHE A 160 10.92 18.15 -1.72
N PRO A 161 10.82 16.98 -2.38
CA PRO A 161 10.45 15.73 -1.71
C PRO A 161 11.38 15.45 -0.53
N TYR A 162 10.84 14.95 0.58
CA TYR A 162 11.58 14.75 1.85
C TYR A 162 11.97 16.05 2.57
N ALA A 163 11.37 17.19 2.19
CA ALA A 163 11.47 18.41 2.97
C ALA A 163 10.84 18.25 4.37
N PRO A 164 11.36 18.93 5.40
CA PRO A 164 10.80 18.90 6.74
C PRO A 164 9.33 19.32 6.80
N ALA A 165 8.51 18.53 7.48
CA ALA A 165 7.09 18.75 7.70
C ALA A 165 6.79 18.88 9.20
N SER A 166 5.79 19.69 9.52
CA SER A 166 5.31 19.97 10.88
C SER A 166 4.01 19.24 11.24
N GLY A 167 3.47 18.47 10.30
CA GLY A 167 2.18 17.81 10.45
C GLY A 167 1.54 17.44 9.11
N PRO A 168 0.33 16.87 9.17
CA PRO A 168 -0.57 16.79 8.04
C PRO A 168 -0.85 18.16 7.42
N SER A 169 -1.25 18.18 6.15
CA SER A 169 -1.76 19.39 5.50
C SER A 169 -2.98 19.93 6.27
N ARG A 170 -3.34 21.19 6.00
CA ARG A 170 -4.57 21.79 6.57
C ARG A 170 -5.86 21.08 6.12
N PHE A 171 -5.77 20.23 5.11
CA PHE A 171 -6.89 19.44 4.57
C PHE A 171 -6.89 17.99 5.07
N GLY A 172 -5.98 17.65 5.98
CA GLY A 172 -5.78 16.28 6.47
C GLY A 172 -4.55 15.61 5.89
N ILE A 173 -4.30 14.40 6.37
CA ILE A 173 -3.15 13.58 5.95
C ILE A 173 -3.47 12.78 4.69
N THR A 174 -4.70 12.29 4.58
CA THR A 174 -5.21 11.57 3.42
C THR A 174 -6.24 12.45 2.72
N LEU A 175 -6.06 12.67 1.42
CA LEU A 175 -7.00 13.45 0.61
C LEU A 175 -7.45 12.60 -0.57
N ASP A 176 -8.75 12.53 -0.83
CA ASP A 176 -9.24 11.85 -2.03
C ASP A 176 -8.81 12.58 -3.32
N TYR A 177 -8.78 11.86 -4.44
CA TYR A 177 -8.35 12.37 -5.74
C TYR A 177 -9.15 13.61 -6.18
N LYS A 178 -10.46 13.66 -5.90
CA LYS A 178 -11.33 14.78 -6.26
C LYS A 178 -10.92 16.07 -5.54
N THR A 179 -10.65 15.96 -4.24
CA THR A 179 -10.20 17.06 -3.39
C THR A 179 -8.87 17.59 -3.90
N ILE A 180 -7.93 16.71 -4.23
CA ILE A 180 -6.63 17.10 -4.78
C ILE A 180 -6.80 17.78 -6.14
N CYS A 181 -7.62 17.25 -7.04
CA CYS A 181 -7.91 17.90 -8.33
C CYS A 181 -8.48 19.32 -8.14
N ASN A 182 -9.45 19.49 -7.23
CA ASN A 182 -10.03 20.80 -6.96
C ASN A 182 -9.02 21.80 -6.39
N LEU A 183 -8.14 21.35 -5.50
CA LEU A 183 -7.09 22.19 -4.92
C LEU A 183 -6.03 22.57 -5.97
N THR A 184 -5.64 21.61 -6.81
CA THR A 184 -4.54 21.76 -7.75
C THR A 184 -4.93 22.43 -9.07
N ALA A 185 -6.23 22.51 -9.35
CA ALA A 185 -6.78 23.40 -10.38
C ALA A 185 -6.68 24.90 -10.02
N GLN A 186 -6.38 25.22 -8.75
CA GLN A 186 -6.12 26.59 -8.29
C GLN A 186 -4.61 26.90 -8.34
N GLU A 187 -4.14 27.89 -7.57
CA GLU A 187 -2.75 28.40 -7.59
C GLU A 187 -1.68 27.45 -6.99
N TYR A 188 -1.87 26.13 -7.01
CA TYR A 188 -0.80 25.21 -6.63
C TYR A 188 0.21 25.09 -7.76
N VAL A 189 1.49 25.15 -7.42
CA VAL A 189 2.57 24.84 -8.36
C VAL A 189 2.72 23.33 -8.42
N SER A 190 2.58 22.76 -9.62
CA SER A 190 2.77 21.33 -9.85
C SER A 190 4.23 21.02 -10.17
N TYR A 191 4.72 19.92 -9.62
CA TYR A 191 6.04 19.37 -9.85
C TYR A 191 5.93 17.89 -10.23
N TRP A 192 6.85 17.45 -11.10
CA TRP A 192 6.89 16.07 -11.57
C TRP A 192 8.26 15.46 -11.32
N SER A 193 8.30 14.29 -10.69
CA SER A 193 9.51 13.49 -10.55
C SER A 193 9.56 12.44 -11.65
N ASN A 194 10.47 12.60 -12.63
CA ASN A 194 10.68 11.58 -13.66
C ASN A 194 11.19 10.25 -13.07
N ALA A 195 12.04 10.32 -12.04
CA ALA A 195 12.60 9.13 -11.43
C ALA A 195 11.53 8.32 -10.69
N ALA A 196 10.72 8.98 -9.86
CA ALA A 196 9.66 8.34 -9.10
C ALA A 196 8.37 8.10 -9.92
N ALA A 197 8.27 8.70 -11.11
CA ALA A 197 7.11 8.68 -12.00
C ALA A 197 5.80 9.11 -11.30
N THR A 198 5.88 10.11 -10.42
CA THR A 198 4.73 10.64 -9.67
C THR A 198 4.86 12.16 -9.50
N GLY A 199 3.71 12.80 -9.24
CA GLY A 199 3.58 14.24 -9.10
C GLY A 199 3.39 14.69 -7.65
N TYR A 200 3.71 15.96 -7.40
CA TYR A 200 3.33 16.64 -6.17
C TYR A 200 3.00 18.12 -6.44
N TRP A 201 2.29 18.73 -5.51
CA TRP A 201 1.78 20.09 -5.62
C TRP A 201 2.08 20.88 -4.36
N VAL A 202 2.46 22.15 -4.54
CA VAL A 202 2.84 23.03 -3.44
C VAL A 202 2.09 24.36 -3.52
N LYS A 203 1.54 24.79 -2.39
CA LYS A 203 1.04 26.15 -2.18
C LYS A 203 1.26 26.56 -0.73
N ASP A 204 1.99 27.66 -0.53
CA ASP A 204 2.40 28.13 0.79
C ASP A 204 3.10 27.02 1.60
N TYR A 205 2.50 26.60 2.72
CA TYR A 205 3.02 25.52 3.55
C TYR A 205 2.42 24.16 3.18
N GLN A 206 1.56 24.07 2.17
CA GLN A 206 0.88 22.82 1.80
C GLN A 206 1.69 22.09 0.74
N TRP A 207 1.95 20.81 1.00
CA TRP A 207 2.62 19.90 0.08
C TRP A 207 1.75 18.66 -0.09
N LEU A 208 1.31 18.36 -1.30
CA LEU A 208 0.37 17.27 -1.60
C LEU A 208 1.03 16.32 -2.60
N SER A 209 1.06 15.02 -2.32
CA SER A 209 1.44 13.98 -3.30
C SER A 209 0.23 13.13 -3.66
N SER A 210 0.07 12.83 -4.94
CA SER A 210 -0.99 11.95 -5.44
C SER A 210 -0.69 11.48 -6.86
N GLU A 211 -1.40 10.44 -7.26
CA GLU A 211 -1.38 9.94 -8.62
C GLU A 211 -2.31 10.77 -9.52
N ASN A 212 -2.00 10.83 -10.82
CA ASN A 212 -2.80 11.50 -11.84
C ASN A 212 -2.79 10.70 -13.14
N ALA A 213 -3.48 11.18 -14.17
CA ALA A 213 -3.58 10.49 -15.46
C ALA A 213 -2.23 10.20 -16.16
N ARG A 214 -1.13 10.86 -15.75
CA ARG A 214 0.21 10.58 -16.27
C ARG A 214 0.91 9.44 -15.53
N SER A 215 0.59 9.23 -14.25
CA SER A 215 1.27 8.23 -13.40
C SER A 215 0.52 6.90 -13.31
N VAL A 216 -0.77 6.89 -13.64
CA VAL A 216 -1.62 5.68 -13.82
C VAL A 216 -1.48 5.14 -15.24
#